data_AF-A0A2W2FG27-F1
#
_entry.id   AF-A0A2W2FG27-F1
#
_cell.length_a   1.000
_cell.length_b   1.000
_cell.length_c   1.000
_cell.angle_alpha   90.00
_cell.angle_beta   90.00
_cell.angle_gamma   90.00
#
_symmetry.space_group_name_H-M   'P 1'
#
loop_
_entity.id
_entity.type
_entity.pdbx_description
1 polymer ?
#
loop_
_entity_poly.entity_id
_entity_poly.type
_entity_poly.pdbx_seq_one_letter_code
_entity_poly.pdbx_strand_id
1 'polypeptide(L)'
;MILRTTDTVDEAVTWLAERFDELAPAFASREAMGPLAEREYLLAAATGHPPEADSVCWGFWLTAERYGTVAVVHCPDFHAPGYPCPAGRKEEERLRVD
;
A
#
# COMPACT_ATOMS: atom_id res chain seq x y z
N MET A 1 6.86 -10.71 2.76
CA MET A 1 8.17 -10.20 2.29
C MET A 1 8.02 -8.70 2.05
N ILE A 2 8.95 -7.88 2.53
CA ILE A 2 8.98 -6.44 2.22
C ILE A 2 9.69 -6.28 0.89
N LEU A 3 9.03 -5.67 -0.08
CA LEU A 3 9.58 -5.47 -1.43
C LEU A 3 10.32 -4.14 -1.56
N ARG A 4 9.86 -3.10 -0.86
CA ARG A 4 10.41 -1.75 -0.91
C ARG A 4 10.11 -1.00 0.39
N THR A 5 11.00 -0.09 0.75
CA THR A 5 10.79 0.93 1.78
C THR A 5 10.90 2.30 1.12
N THR A 6 10.04 3.23 1.50
CA THR A 6 10.04 4.61 0.99
C THR A 6 9.97 5.58 2.16
N ASP A 7 10.36 6.84 1.92
CA ASP A 7 10.36 7.87 2.97
C ASP A 7 9.18 8.83 2.83
N THR A 8 8.52 8.84 1.66
CA THR A 8 7.35 9.68 1.40
C THR A 8 6.13 8.86 1.01
N VAL A 9 4.96 9.46 1.23
CA VAL A 9 3.67 8.94 0.78
C VAL A 9 3.63 8.85 -0.75
N ASP A 10 4.10 9.90 -1.44
CA ASP A 10 4.08 9.94 -2.91
C ASP A 10 4.90 8.81 -3.53
N GLU A 11 6.08 8.49 -2.97
CA GLU A 11 6.88 7.34 -3.41
C GLU A 11 6.17 6.02 -3.18
N ALA A 12 5.50 5.86 -2.02
CA ALA A 12 4.76 4.65 -1.70
C ALA A 12 3.56 4.46 -2.64
N VAL A 13 2.78 5.52 -2.87
CA VAL A 13 1.63 5.54 -3.77
C VAL A 13 2.06 5.31 -5.22
N THR A 14 3.18 5.90 -5.66
CA THR A 14 3.74 5.65 -7.00
C THR A 14 4.10 4.18 -7.18
N TRP A 15 4.78 3.58 -6.19
CA TRP A 15 5.12 2.16 -6.23
C TRP A 15 3.87 1.28 -6.24
N LEU A 16 2.85 1.62 -5.46
CA LEU A 16 1.57 0.92 -5.41
C LEU A 16 0.85 0.95 -6.77
N ALA A 17 0.90 2.10 -7.45
CA ALA A 17 0.36 2.27 -8.79
C ALA A 17 1.01 1.32 -9.81
N GLU A 18 2.34 1.22 -9.80
CA GLU A 18 3.08 0.32 -10.67
C GLU A 18 2.68 -1.15 -10.45
N ARG A 19 2.56 -1.58 -9.18
CA ARG A 19 2.14 -2.96 -8.86
C ARG A 19 0.71 -3.23 -9.29
N PHE A 20 -0.17 -2.24 -9.17
CA PHE A 20 -1.53 -2.35 -9.71
C PHE A 20 -1.51 -2.52 -11.24
N ASP A 21 -0.75 -1.69 -11.94
CA ASP A 21 -0.64 -1.73 -13.41
C ASP A 21 -0.07 -3.07 -13.91
N GLU A 22 0.85 -3.70 -13.15
CA GLU A 22 1.35 -5.05 -13.42
C GLU A 22 0.29 -6.14 -13.24
N LEU A 23 -0.59 -6.01 -12.24
CA LEU A 23 -1.64 -6.99 -11.94
C LEU A 23 -2.88 -6.84 -12.82
N ALA A 24 -3.17 -5.61 -13.26
CA ALA A 24 -4.42 -5.26 -13.94
C ALA A 24 -4.76 -6.12 -15.18
N PRO A 25 -3.80 -6.50 -16.05
CA PRO A 25 -4.06 -7.39 -17.18
C PRO A 25 -4.54 -8.79 -16.76
N ALA A 26 -4.30 -9.20 -15.51
CA ALA A 26 -4.64 -10.51 -14.99
C ALA A 26 -5.91 -10.52 -14.15
N PHE A 27 -6.62 -9.40 -13.95
CA PHE A 27 -7.84 -9.37 -13.14
C PHE A 27 -8.94 -10.28 -13.71
N ALA A 28 -9.53 -11.11 -12.84
CA ALA A 28 -10.53 -12.10 -13.23
C ALA A 28 -11.84 -11.44 -13.69
N SER A 29 -12.24 -10.34 -13.05
CA SER A 29 -13.41 -9.55 -13.43
C SER A 29 -13.29 -8.12 -12.93
N ARG A 30 -13.16 -7.17 -13.86
CA ARG A 30 -13.17 -5.73 -13.53
C ARG A 30 -14.53 -5.28 -13.01
N GLU A 31 -15.61 -5.83 -13.57
CA GLU A 31 -16.98 -5.51 -13.15
C GLU A 31 -17.24 -5.89 -11.69
N ALA A 32 -16.80 -7.08 -11.26
CA ALA A 32 -16.97 -7.54 -9.88
C ALA A 32 -16.15 -6.73 -8.87
N MET A 33 -15.07 -6.10 -9.31
CA MET A 33 -14.21 -5.24 -8.49
C MET A 33 -14.79 -3.83 -8.32
N GLY A 34 -15.74 -3.41 -9.18
CA GLY A 34 -16.34 -2.08 -9.14
C GLY A 34 -15.27 -0.97 -9.16
N PRO A 35 -15.33 0.04 -8.28
CA PRO A 35 -14.36 1.12 -8.22
C PRO A 35 -12.91 0.66 -7.99
N LEU A 36 -12.68 -0.52 -7.39
CA LEU A 36 -11.33 -1.06 -7.17
C LEU A 36 -10.66 -1.54 -8.46
N ALA A 37 -11.38 -1.65 -9.58
CA ALA A 37 -10.79 -1.86 -10.90
C ALA A 37 -10.18 -0.59 -11.48
N GLU A 38 -10.49 0.57 -10.90
CA GLU A 38 -10.09 1.87 -11.42
C GLU A 38 -8.87 2.38 -10.66
N ARG A 39 -7.80 2.60 -11.42
CA ARG A 39 -6.49 2.98 -10.89
C ARG A 39 -6.58 4.30 -10.11
N GLU A 40 -7.28 5.28 -10.66
CA GLU A 40 -7.44 6.60 -10.08
C GLU A 40 -8.16 6.56 -8.73
N TYR A 41 -9.18 5.70 -8.60
CA TYR A 41 -9.90 5.51 -7.35
C TYR A 41 -8.98 4.95 -6.26
N LEU A 42 -8.19 3.92 -6.60
CA LEU A 42 -7.23 3.32 -5.68
C LEU A 42 -6.15 4.30 -5.25
N LEU A 43 -5.58 5.06 -6.19
CA LEU A 43 -4.56 6.04 -5.87
C LEU A 43 -5.11 7.20 -5.03
N ALA A 44 -6.33 7.66 -5.29
CA ALA A 44 -6.97 8.68 -4.46
C ALA A 44 -7.14 8.17 -3.01
N ALA A 45 -7.60 6.92 -2.83
CA ALA A 45 -7.69 6.31 -1.51
C ALA A 45 -6.30 6.19 -0.85
N ALA A 46 -5.30 5.69 -1.58
CA ALA A 46 -3.95 5.52 -1.06
C ALA A 46 -3.20 6.81 -0.79
N THR A 47 -3.56 7.94 -1.40
CA THR A 47 -3.00 9.25 -1.04
C THR A 47 -3.71 9.84 0.19
N GLY A 48 -5.00 9.55 0.37
CA GLY A 48 -5.81 10.08 1.46
C GLY A 48 -5.59 9.42 2.82
N HIS A 49 -5.24 8.13 2.85
CA HIS A 49 -5.08 7.36 4.10
C HIS A 49 -3.72 7.55 4.83
N PRO A 50 -2.57 7.66 4.15
CA PRO A 50 -1.27 7.79 4.80
C PRO A 50 -1.04 9.06 5.64
N PRO A 51 -1.64 10.23 5.36
CA PRO A 51 -1.62 11.37 6.27
C PRO A 51 -2.20 11.08 7.65
N GLU A 52 -3.14 10.12 7.73
CA GLU A 52 -3.74 9.61 8.98
C GLU A 52 -3.01 8.36 9.51
N ALA A 53 -1.91 7.98 8.85
CA ALA A 53 -1.10 6.78 9.09
C ALA A 53 -1.86 5.45 8.93
N ASP A 54 -2.96 5.46 8.19
CA ASP A 54 -3.69 4.24 7.83
C ASP A 54 -2.94 3.48 6.73
N SER A 55 -2.56 2.25 7.05
CA SER A 55 -2.00 1.31 6.08
C SER A 55 -3.06 0.90 5.07
N VAL A 56 -2.68 0.72 3.81
CA VAL A 56 -3.58 0.35 2.72
C VAL A 56 -3.23 -1.05 2.24
N CYS A 57 -4.24 -1.92 2.16
CA CYS A 57 -4.09 -3.28 1.65
C CYS A 57 -5.26 -3.63 0.74
N TRP A 58 -4.95 -4.12 -0.46
CA TRP A 58 -5.95 -4.57 -1.41
C TRP A 58 -5.65 -5.97 -1.90
N GLY A 59 -6.71 -6.69 -2.23
CA GLY A 59 -6.65 -8.03 -2.76
C GLY A 59 -7.53 -8.20 -3.98
N PHE A 60 -7.04 -8.97 -4.95
CA PHE A 60 -7.62 -9.11 -6.27
C PHE A 60 -7.71 -10.58 -6.66
N TRP A 61 -8.87 -11.00 -7.13
CA TRP A 61 -9.01 -12.26 -7.85
C TRP A 61 -8.44 -12.08 -9.26
N LEU A 62 -7.51 -12.97 -9.61
CA LEU A 62 -6.83 -13.01 -10.89
C LEU A 62 -7.32 -14.22 -11.71
N THR A 63 -7.11 -14.15 -13.01
CA THR A 63 -7.37 -15.27 -13.92
C THR A 63 -6.58 -16.52 -13.51
N ALA A 64 -7.10 -17.69 -13.89
CA ALA A 64 -6.58 -19.01 -13.52
C ALA A 64 -6.57 -19.26 -12.00
N GLU A 65 -7.64 -18.87 -11.31
CA GLU A 65 -7.88 -19.18 -9.89
C GLU A 65 -6.77 -18.67 -8.95
N ARG A 66 -6.16 -17.54 -9.31
CA ARG A 66 -5.08 -16.91 -8.54
C ARG A 66 -5.59 -15.73 -7.72
N TYR A 67 -4.89 -15.41 -6.65
CA TYR A 67 -5.16 -14.26 -5.80
C TYR A 67 -3.88 -13.43 -5.62
N GLY A 68 -3.98 -12.13 -5.82
CA GLY A 68 -2.88 -11.18 -5.63
C GLY A 68 -3.23 -10.18 -4.55
N THR A 69 -2.25 -9.81 -3.73
CA THR A 69 -2.41 -8.74 -2.73
C THR A 69 -1.28 -7.73 -2.87
N VAL A 70 -1.62 -6.45 -2.74
CA VAL A 70 -0.64 -5.37 -2.66
C VAL A 70 -0.97 -4.48 -1.48
N ALA A 71 0.05 -4.10 -0.72
CA ALA A 71 -0.11 -3.29 0.47
C ALA A 71 1.01 -2.27 0.61
N VAL A 72 0.64 -1.10 1.11
CA VAL A 72 1.55 -0.08 1.66
C VAL A 72 1.24 0.00 3.15
N VAL A 73 2.25 -0.23 3.97
CA VAL A 73 2.13 -0.18 5.42
C VAL A 73 2.98 0.96 5.97
N HIS A 74 2.39 1.75 6.86
CA HIS A 74 3.15 2.77 7.58
C HIS A 74 4.06 2.10 8.62
N CYS A 75 5.24 2.66 8.84
CA CYS A 75 6.26 2.05 9.70
C CYS A 75 7.17 3.14 10.29
N PRO A 76 7.18 3.38 11.62
CA PRO A 76 6.49 2.62 12.67
C PRO A 76 4.95 2.77 12.64
N ASP A 77 4.22 1.69 12.93
CA ASP A 77 2.76 1.70 12.97
C ASP A 77 2.26 2.24 14.32
N PHE A 78 1.49 3.33 14.29
CA PHE A 78 0.98 3.98 15.49
C PHE A 78 -0.09 3.14 16.22
N HIS A 79 -0.76 2.22 15.51
CA HIS A 79 -1.69 1.26 16.12
C HIS A 79 -0.96 0.14 16.84
N ALA A 80 0.32 -0.06 16.56
CA ALA A 80 1.14 -1.13 17.09
C ALA A 80 2.51 -0.61 17.60
N PRO A 81 2.53 0.38 18.52
CA PRO A 81 3.76 1.08 18.90
C PRO A 81 4.81 0.20 19.60
N GLY A 82 4.39 -0.95 20.15
CA GLY A 82 5.29 -1.91 20.77
C GLY A 82 6.03 -2.83 19.78
N TYR A 83 5.71 -2.77 18.48
CA TYR A 83 6.31 -3.63 17.47
C TYR A 83 7.37 -2.87 16.66
N PRO A 84 8.60 -3.41 16.56
CA PRO A 84 9.65 -2.77 15.80
C PRO A 84 9.28 -2.74 14.31
N CYS A 85 9.67 -1.66 13.63
CA CYS A 85 9.49 -1.57 12.20
C CYS A 85 10.21 -2.73 11.50
N PRO A 86 9.55 -3.56 10.68
CA PRO A 86 10.19 -4.66 9.97
C PRO A 86 11.30 -4.21 8.99
N ALA A 87 11.29 -2.93 8.60
CA ALA A 87 12.36 -2.29 7.83
C ALA A 87 13.58 -1.87 8.68
N GLY A 88 13.58 -2.14 9.99
CA GLY A 88 14.67 -1.79 10.91
C GLY A 88 14.73 -0.30 11.31
N ARG A 89 13.73 0.51 10.94
CA ARG A 89 13.65 1.93 11.33
C ARG A 89 13.19 2.06 12.79
N LYS A 90 13.94 2.79 13.61
CA LYS A 90 13.56 3.11 15.00
C LYS A 90 12.73 4.39 15.04
N GLU A 91 11.82 4.48 16.00
CA GLU A 91 10.96 5.66 16.25
C GLU A 91 11.75 6.96 16.52
N GLU A 92 13.04 6.84 16.87
CA GLU A 92 13.95 7.93 17.26
C GLU A 92 14.22 9.00 16.16
N GLU A 93 13.84 8.77 14.90
CA GLU A 93 13.97 9.78 13.83
C GLU A 93 12.82 10.79 13.76
N ARG A 94 11.69 10.56 14.46
CA ARG A 94 10.57 11.51 14.52
C ARG A 94 10.89 12.76 15.36
N LEU A 95 11.91 12.69 16.22
CA LEU A 95 12.36 13.77 17.13
C LEU A 95 13.46 14.68 16.54
N ARG A 96 13.82 14.54 15.27
CA ARG A 96 14.82 15.41 14.60
C ARG A 96 14.21 16.52 13.74
N VAL A 97 12.89 16.64 13.74
CA VAL A 97 12.18 17.74 13.08
C VAL A 97 11.42 18.52 14.15
N ASP A 98 12.19 19.21 15.00
CA ASP A 98 11.74 20.38 15.79
C ASP A 98 12.47 21.62 15.26
#